data_AF-A0A945AN64-F1
#
_entry.id   AF-A0A945AN64-F1
#
_cell.length_a   1.000
_cell.length_b   1.000
_cell.length_c   1.000
_cell.angle_alpha   90.00
_cell.angle_beta   90.00
_cell.angle_gamma   90.00
#
_symmetry.space_group_name_H-M   'P 1'
#
loop_
_entity.id
_entity.type
_entity.pdbx_description
1 polymer ?
#
loop_
_entity_poly.entity_id
_entity_poly.type
_entity_poly.pdbx_seq_one_letter_code
_entity_poly.pdbx_strand_id
1 'polypeptide(L)'
;MSYIRSLANGKYRAEISKNYTSIQSKTFSTQKQAESWAVSIEKNIDKILSIKPKKLKKLSPSQVEELGGLPLFQKLGVEIEFLTFKNLVNEYMKQ
;
A
#
# COMPACT_ATOMS: atom_id res chain seq x y z
N MET A 1 -12.78 2.12 -0.39
CA MET A 1 -13.72 2.51 0.65
C MET A 1 -13.32 1.80 1.93
N SER A 2 -13.20 2.58 2.98
CA SER A 2 -12.85 2.14 4.32
C SER A 2 -14.12 1.88 5.13
N TYR A 3 -14.09 0.82 5.92
CA TYR A 3 -15.17 0.44 6.83
C TYR A 3 -14.61 0.29 8.23
N ILE A 4 -15.33 0.82 9.22
CA ILE A 4 -14.95 0.70 10.62
C ILE A 4 -16.06 -0.04 11.34
N ARG A 5 -15.70 -1.15 11.98
CA ARG A 5 -16.63 -1.95 12.79
C ARG A 5 -16.19 -1.95 14.24
N SER A 6 -17.12 -1.72 15.15
CA SER A 6 -16.92 -1.98 16.57
C SER A 6 -16.94 -3.49 16.82
N LEU A 7 -16.07 -3.96 17.71
CA LEU A 7 -15.99 -5.34 18.15
C LEU A 7 -16.58 -5.47 19.57
N ALA A 8 -17.09 -6.65 19.90
CA ALA A 8 -17.71 -6.91 21.21
C ALA A 8 -16.78 -6.68 22.42
N ASN A 9 -15.46 -6.67 22.19
CA ASN A 9 -14.44 -6.39 23.20
C ASN A 9 -14.11 -4.89 23.36
N GLY A 10 -14.94 -3.99 22.81
CA GLY A 10 -14.72 -2.54 22.87
C GLY A 10 -13.61 -2.02 21.94
N LYS A 11 -13.02 -2.87 21.11
CA LYS A 11 -12.03 -2.47 20.09
C LYS A 11 -12.72 -2.11 18.77
N TYR A 12 -11.99 -1.43 17.90
CA TYR A 12 -12.45 -1.02 16.58
C TYR A 12 -11.58 -1.68 15.51
N ARG A 13 -12.19 -2.30 14.50
CA ARG A 13 -11.46 -2.81 13.32
C ARG A 13 -11.73 -1.87 12.15
N ALA A 14 -10.67 -1.31 11.59
CA ALA A 14 -10.71 -0.66 10.29
C ALA A 14 -10.35 -1.67 9.20
N GLU A 15 -11.15 -1.71 8.15
CA GLU A 15 -10.97 -2.54 6.97
C GLU A 15 -10.97 -1.66 5.73
N ILE A 16 -9.94 -1.81 4.90
CA ILE A 16 -9.80 -1.12 3.63
C ILE A 16 -10.10 -2.11 2.52
N SER A 17 -11.08 -1.79 1.69
CA SER A 17 -11.44 -2.58 0.53
C SER A 17 -11.51 -1.72 -0.72
N LYS A 18 -11.21 -2.33 -1.87
CA LYS A 18 -11.39 -1.70 -3.19
C LYS A 18 -11.89 -2.77 -4.15
N ASN A 19 -12.87 -2.42 -4.98
CA ASN A 19 -13.51 -3.33 -5.94
C ASN A 19 -13.91 -4.68 -5.31
N TYR A 20 -14.55 -4.63 -4.13
CA TYR A 20 -15.00 -5.81 -3.37
C TYR A 20 -13.88 -6.72 -2.84
N THR A 21 -12.61 -6.35 -3.00
CA THR A 21 -11.46 -7.08 -2.46
C THR A 21 -10.94 -6.42 -1.19
N SER A 22 -10.77 -7.21 -0.12
CA SER A 22 -10.17 -6.76 1.13
C SER A 22 -8.66 -6.60 1.00
N ILE A 23 -8.20 -5.36 1.15
CA ILE A 23 -6.79 -4.99 0.97
C ILE A 23 -6.05 -5.16 2.28
N GLN A 24 -6.46 -4.42 3.31
CA GLN A 24 -5.82 -4.43 4.63
C GLN A 24 -6.87 -4.26 5.72
N SER A 25 -6.61 -4.87 6.87
CA SER A 25 -7.42 -4.64 8.06
C SER A 25 -6.54 -4.52 9.29
N LYS A 26 -6.91 -3.65 10.22
CA LYS A 26 -6.18 -3.46 11.48
C LYS A 26 -7.14 -3.13 12.61
N THR A 27 -6.82 -3.62 13.81
CA THR A 27 -7.61 -3.36 15.03
C THR A 27 -6.95 -2.32 15.91
N PHE A 28 -7.77 -1.44 16.49
CA PHE A 28 -7.39 -0.32 17.34
C PHE A 28 -8.22 -0.33 18.62
N SER A 29 -7.71 0.31 19.67
CA SER A 29 -8.43 0.50 20.93
C SER A 29 -9.47 1.62 20.85
N THR A 30 -9.29 2.60 19.95
CA THR A 30 -10.20 3.74 19.81
C THR A 30 -10.68 3.92 18.37
N GLN A 31 -11.91 4.41 18.21
CA GLN A 31 -12.50 4.69 16.90
C GLN A 31 -11.69 5.72 16.13
N LYS A 32 -11.28 6.80 16.78
CA LYS A 32 -10.50 7.89 16.16
C LYS A 32 -9.16 7.41 15.57
N GLN A 33 -8.50 6.46 16.23
CA GLN A 33 -7.28 5.84 15.68
C GLN A 33 -7.58 4.98 14.45
N ALA A 34 -8.68 4.22 14.48
CA ALA A 34 -9.13 3.42 13.34
C ALA A 34 -9.46 4.31 12.13
N GLU A 35 -10.18 5.42 12.35
CA GLU A 35 -10.51 6.43 11.33
C GLU A 35 -9.26 7.08 10.75
N SER A 36 -8.37 7.58 11.61
CA SER A 36 -7.16 8.27 11.16
C SER A 36 -6.24 7.34 10.38
N TRP A 37 -6.11 6.08 10.80
CA TRP A 37 -5.35 5.08 10.05
C TRP A 37 -6.01 4.78 8.71
N ALA A 38 -7.33 4.58 8.69
CA ALA A 38 -8.06 4.28 7.46
C ALA A 38 -7.90 5.40 6.42
N VAL A 39 -8.09 6.65 6.82
CA VAL A 39 -7.91 7.84 5.96
C VAL A 39 -6.48 7.93 5.44
N SER A 40 -5.48 7.64 6.29
CA SER A 40 -4.08 7.65 5.85
C SER A 40 -3.80 6.58 4.81
N ILE A 41 -4.34 5.37 4.98
CA ILE A 41 -4.16 4.29 4.01
C ILE A 41 -4.89 4.59 2.71
N GLU A 42 -6.11 5.12 2.75
CA GLU A 42 -6.83 5.52 1.53
C GLU A 42 -6.08 6.59 0.76
N LYS A 43 -5.52 7.60 1.43
CA LYS A 43 -4.64 8.59 0.78
C LYS A 43 -3.41 7.94 0.16
N ASN A 44 -2.82 6.95 0.80
CA ASN A 44 -1.68 6.22 0.23
C ASN A 44 -2.10 5.41 -1.00
N ILE A 45 -3.24 4.73 -0.97
CA ILE A 45 -3.79 3.99 -2.12
C ILE A 45 -4.02 4.94 -3.29
N ASP A 46 -4.65 6.09 -3.06
CA ASP A 46 -4.92 7.06 -4.12
C ASP A 46 -3.62 7.67 -4.67
N LYS A 47 -2.61 7.90 -3.83
CA LYS A 47 -1.27 8.26 -4.29
C LYS A 47 -0.70 7.15 -5.19
N ILE A 48 -0.66 5.90 -4.74
CA ILE A 48 -0.13 4.76 -5.50
C ILE A 48 -0.77 4.68 -6.89
N LEU A 49 -2.11 4.75 -6.96
CA LEU A 49 -2.85 4.68 -8.21
C LEU A 49 -2.65 5.91 -9.11
N SER A 50 -2.30 7.07 -8.53
CA SER A 50 -1.98 8.29 -9.27
C SER A 50 -0.53 8.35 -9.75
N ILE A 51 0.35 7.48 -9.25
CA ILE A 51 1.76 7.45 -9.68
C ILE A 51 1.82 6.90 -11.11
N LYS A 52 2.37 7.71 -12.02
CA LYS A 52 2.63 7.28 -13.40
C LYS A 52 3.59 6.08 -13.43
N PRO A 53 3.44 5.14 -14.38
CA PRO A 53 4.31 3.96 -14.50
C PRO A 53 5.82 4.27 -14.47
N LYS A 54 6.25 5.38 -15.11
CA LYS A 54 7.66 5.84 -15.10
C LYS A 54 8.19 6.18 -13.70
N LYS A 55 7.33 6.61 -12.79
CA LYS A 55 7.69 6.95 -11.40
C LYS A 55 7.60 5.74 -10.48
N LEU A 56 6.73 4.76 -10.78
CA LEU A 56 6.67 3.49 -10.03
C LEU A 56 8.01 2.74 -10.07
N LYS A 57 8.66 2.68 -11.24
CA LYS A 57 10.01 2.09 -11.40
C LYS A 57 11.13 2.82 -10.64
N LYS A 58 10.87 4.03 -10.14
CA LYS A 58 11.85 4.85 -9.40
C LYS A 58 11.58 4.87 -7.90
N LEU A 59 10.54 4.17 -7.42
CA LEU A 59 10.27 4.08 -5.99
C LEU A 59 11.37 3.26 -5.31
N SER A 60 11.94 3.82 -4.26
CA SER A 60 12.86 3.07 -3.41
C SER A 60 12.09 2.08 -2.52
N PRO A 61 12.71 0.98 -2.07
CA PRO A 61 12.08 0.04 -1.14
C PRO A 61 11.50 0.73 0.11
N SER A 62 12.20 1.72 0.66
CA SER A 62 11.74 2.51 1.82
C SER A 62 10.45 3.28 1.53
N GLN A 63 10.33 3.89 0.35
CA GLN A 63 9.10 4.59 -0.06
C GLN A 63 7.93 3.62 -0.24
N VAL A 64 8.22 2.40 -0.72
CA VAL A 64 7.20 1.34 -0.84
C VAL A 64 6.71 0.91 0.53
N GLU A 65 7.61 0.74 1.51
CA GLU A 65 7.25 0.43 2.90
C GLU A 65 6.39 1.53 3.54
N GLU A 66 6.77 2.80 3.39
CA GLU A 66 5.99 3.95 3.90
C GLU A 66 4.57 4.03 3.32
N LEU A 67 4.42 3.67 2.04
CA LEU A 67 3.12 3.70 1.37
C LEU A 67 2.19 2.56 1.77
N GLY A 68 2.68 1.56 2.50
CA GLY A 68 1.89 0.40 2.95
C GLY A 68 2.49 -0.96 2.57
N GLY A 69 3.72 -0.97 2.07
CA GLY A 69 4.50 -2.15 1.75
C GLY A 69 4.15 -2.79 0.42
N LEU A 70 5.02 -3.69 -0.03
CA LEU A 70 4.82 -4.53 -1.23
C LEU A 70 3.46 -5.25 -1.27
N PRO A 71 2.92 -5.79 -0.16
CA PRO A 71 1.63 -6.46 -0.18
C PRO A 71 0.48 -5.55 -0.65
N LEU A 72 0.56 -4.24 -0.36
CA LEU A 72 -0.44 -3.28 -0.80
C LEU A 72 -0.40 -3.07 -2.31
N PHE A 73 0.79 -2.92 -2.89
CA PHE A 73 0.97 -2.74 -4.32
C PHE A 73 0.53 -3.98 -5.11
N GLN A 74 0.91 -5.18 -4.65
CA GLN A 74 0.47 -6.44 -5.26
C GLN A 74 -1.06 -6.58 -5.25
N LYS A 75 -1.71 -6.28 -4.12
CA LYS A 75 -3.19 -6.32 -4.03
C LYS A 75 -3.90 -5.26 -4.88
N LEU A 76 -3.21 -4.17 -5.20
CA LEU A 76 -3.70 -3.13 -6.12
C LEU A 76 -3.41 -3.45 -7.59
N GLY A 77 -2.70 -4.56 -7.89
CA GLY A 77 -2.29 -4.92 -9.25
C GLY A 77 -1.19 -4.01 -9.81
N VAL A 78 -0.43 -3.36 -8.93
CA VAL A 78 0.67 -2.46 -9.31
C VAL A 78 1.99 -3.21 -9.16
N GLU A 79 2.62 -3.53 -10.29
CA GLU A 79 3.96 -4.14 -10.30
C GLU A 79 5.04 -3.09 -10.03
N ILE A 80 5.86 -3.37 -9.02
CA ILE A 80 7.08 -2.60 -8.74
C ILE A 80 8.27 -3.48 -9.12
N GLU A 81 9.04 -3.02 -10.10
CA GLU A 81 10.36 -3.58 -10.40
C GLU A 81 11.42 -2.73 -9.72
N PHE A 82 12.11 -3.29 -8.73
CA PHE A 82 13.33 -2.68 -8.22
C PHE A 82 14.46 -2.97 -9.21
N LEU A 83 14.96 -1.94 -9.88
CA LEU A 83 16.20 -2.02 -10.65
C LEU A 83 17.35 -2.26 -9.68
N THR A 84 17.70 -3.54 -9.49
CA THR A 84 18.89 -3.92 -8.74
C THR A 84 20.12 -3.72 -9.61
N PHE A 85 21.27 -3.45 -8.96
CA PHE A 85 22.56 -3.26 -9.63
C PHE A 85 22.89 -4.39 -10.62
N LYS A 86 22.45 -5.61 -10.31
CA LYS A 86 22.62 -6.80 -11.15
C LYS A 86 21.89 -6.71 -12.50
N ASN A 87 20.71 -6.08 -12.53
CA ASN A 87 19.96 -5.85 -13.77
C ASN A 87 20.64 -4.76 -14.63
N LEU A 88 21.14 -3.69 -14.01
CA LEU A 88 21.88 -2.62 -14.69
C LEU A 88 23.17 -3.12 -15.34
N VAL A 89 23.95 -3.94 -14.62
CA VAL A 89 25.21 -4.51 -15.15
C VAL A 89 24.94 -5.46 -16.32
N ASN A 90 23.88 -6.28 -16.23
CA ASN A 90 23.51 -7.18 -17.32
C ASN A 90 23.00 -6.44 -18.57
N GLU A 91 22.36 -5.28 -18.40
CA GLU A 91 21.92 -4.44 -19.52
C GLU A 91 23.12 -3.74 -20.18
N TYR A 92 24.09 -3.29 -19.38
CA TYR A 92 25.34 -2.69 -19.85
C TYR A 92 26.27 -3.69 -20.56
N MET A 93 26.37 -4.93 -20.06
CA MET A 93 27.19 -6.00 -20.65
C MET A 93 26.59 -6.60 -21.94
N LYS A 94 25.36 -6.21 -22.31
CA LYS A 94 24.68 -6.64 -23.55
C LYS A 94 24.80 -5.63 -24.69
N GLN A 95 25.41 -4.46 -24.44
CA GLN A 95 25.88 -3.54 -25.49
C GLN A 95 27.27 -3.95 -25.97
#